data_AF-A0A931VS40-F1
#
_entry.id   AF-A0A931VS40-F1
#
_cell.length_a   1.000
_cell.length_b   1.000
_cell.length_c   1.000
_cell.angle_alpha   90.00
_cell.angle_beta   90.00
_cell.angle_gamma   90.00
#
_symmetry.space_group_name_H-M   'P 1'
#
loop_
_entity.id
_entity.type
_entity.pdbx_description
1 polymer ?
#
loop_
_entity_poly.entity_id
_entity_poly.type
_entity_poly.pdbx_seq_one_letter_code
_entity_poly.pdbx_strand_id
1 'polypeptide(L)'
;MPDQRLHVALVWHMHQPLYRDPSTGNARLPWVRLHAWKDYLDMLLLAEEFPGLRMTFNMVPSLLEQILDYADARASDPFLDHTRFPAADLTPDQKTFILESFFMAHPENMIG
;
A
#
# COMPACT_ATOMS: atom_id res chain seq x y z
N MET A 1 0.77 -28.80 -37.37
CA MET A 1 -0.27 -28.06 -36.63
C MET A 1 -0.16 -26.61 -37.04
N PRO A 2 -1.24 -25.93 -37.46
CA PRO A 2 -1.16 -24.49 -37.64
C PRO A 2 -0.79 -23.84 -36.30
N ASP A 3 0.00 -22.78 -36.36
CA ASP A 3 0.43 -21.99 -35.20
C ASP A 3 -0.78 -21.37 -34.50
N GLN A 4 -1.36 -22.09 -33.52
CA GLN A 4 -2.49 -21.60 -32.74
C GLN A 4 -1.96 -20.62 -31.69
N ARG A 5 -2.15 -19.33 -31.97
CA ARG A 5 -1.81 -18.26 -31.02
C ARG A 5 -2.74 -18.28 -29.81
N LEU A 6 -2.15 -18.33 -28.61
CA LEU A 6 -2.86 -18.12 -27.36
C LEU A 6 -3.05 -16.62 -27.12
N HIS A 7 -4.29 -16.19 -26.93
CA HIS A 7 -4.62 -14.83 -26.52
C HIS A 7 -4.67 -14.75 -25.00
N VAL A 8 -3.84 -13.87 -24.41
CA VAL A 8 -3.76 -13.66 -22.95
C VAL A 8 -4.19 -12.23 -22.64
N ALA A 9 -5.00 -12.06 -21.59
CA ALA A 9 -5.34 -10.77 -21.02
C ALA A 9 -4.84 -10.71 -19.57
N LEU A 10 -4.01 -9.72 -19.27
CA LEU A 10 -3.52 -9.45 -17.92
C LEU A 10 -4.34 -8.30 -17.34
N VAL A 11 -5.06 -8.57 -16.25
CA VAL A 11 -5.92 -7.59 -15.57
C VAL A 11 -5.51 -7.49 -14.11
N TRP A 12 -5.01 -6.33 -13.72
CA TRP A 12 -4.63 -6.01 -12.36
C TRP A 12 -5.76 -5.24 -11.68
N HIS A 13 -6.40 -5.87 -10.70
CA HIS A 13 -7.42 -5.22 -9.89
C HIS A 13 -6.79 -4.72 -8.58
N MET A 14 -6.56 -3.42 -8.49
CA MET A 14 -5.96 -2.78 -7.33
C MET A 14 -7.07 -2.26 -6.42
N HIS A 15 -7.14 -2.79 -5.20
CA HIS A 15 -8.18 -2.46 -4.22
C HIS A 15 -7.60 -2.34 -2.82
N GLN A 16 -8.05 -1.31 -2.09
CA GLN A 16 -8.01 -1.24 -0.63
C GLN A 16 -9.38 -0.79 -0.12
N PRO A 17 -9.82 -1.30 1.06
CA PRO A 17 -10.93 -0.73 1.79
C PRO A 17 -10.75 0.77 2.08
N LEU A 18 -11.86 1.44 2.39
CA LEU A 18 -11.81 2.81 2.93
C LEU A 18 -11.34 2.75 4.39
N TYR A 19 -10.08 3.08 4.64
CA TYR A 19 -9.48 3.13 5.99
C TYR A 19 -9.62 4.48 6.68
N ARG A 20 -10.06 5.52 5.94
CA ARG A 20 -10.30 6.85 6.48
C ARG A 20 -11.31 6.79 7.63
N ASP A 21 -10.90 7.31 8.78
CA ASP A 21 -11.81 7.61 9.87
C ASP A 21 -12.60 8.90 9.53
N PRO A 22 -13.94 8.86 9.49
CA PRO A 22 -14.75 10.03 9.15
C PRO A 22 -14.66 11.15 10.18
N SER A 23 -14.21 10.88 11.41
CA SER A 23 -14.09 11.89 12.47
C SER A 23 -12.77 12.67 12.41
N THR A 24 -11.69 12.03 11.96
CA THR A 24 -10.34 12.64 11.94
C THR A 24 -9.83 12.92 10.53
N GLY A 25 -10.38 12.27 9.51
CA GLY A 25 -9.88 12.31 8.14
C GLY A 25 -8.62 11.47 7.90
N ASN A 26 -8.02 10.90 8.95
CA ASN A 26 -6.82 10.05 8.89
C ASN A 26 -7.15 8.58 8.67
N ALA A 27 -6.22 7.83 8.08
CA ALA A 27 -6.35 6.40 7.93
C ALA A 27 -6.07 5.68 9.26
N ARG A 28 -6.89 4.69 9.60
CA ARG A 28 -6.69 3.87 10.80
C ARG A 28 -5.56 2.86 10.68
N LEU A 29 -5.31 2.40 9.45
CA LEU A 29 -4.29 1.39 9.14
C LEU A 29 -3.45 1.88 7.96
N PRO A 30 -2.18 1.46 7.88
CA PRO A 30 -1.21 2.04 6.95
C PRO A 30 -1.31 1.44 5.54
N TRP A 31 -2.29 0.59 5.30
CA TRP A 31 -2.31 -0.33 4.15
C TRP A 31 -2.35 0.39 2.81
N VAL A 32 -3.13 1.47 2.68
CA VAL A 32 -3.14 2.25 1.42
C VAL A 32 -1.74 2.76 1.11
N ARG A 33 -1.06 3.38 2.08
CA ARG A 33 0.28 3.93 1.88
C ARG A 33 1.32 2.84 1.63
N LEU A 34 1.31 1.76 2.42
CA LEU A 34 2.29 0.69 2.28
C LEU A 34 2.14 -0.06 0.95
N HIS A 35 0.92 -0.38 0.53
CA HIS A 35 0.67 -1.02 -0.76
C HIS A 35 0.89 -0.06 -1.93
N ALA A 36 0.61 1.24 -1.78
CA ALA A 36 0.93 2.23 -2.82
C ALA A 36 2.44 2.31 -3.07
N TRP A 37 3.24 2.33 -2.01
CA TRP A 37 4.70 2.38 -2.11
C TRP A 37 5.31 1.07 -2.61
N LYS A 38 4.84 -0.07 -2.07
CA LYS A 38 5.47 -1.37 -2.32
C LYS A 38 4.93 -2.12 -3.53
N ASP A 39 3.63 -2.05 -3.80
CA ASP A 39 2.99 -2.96 -4.77
C ASP A 39 2.43 -2.22 -5.99
N TYR A 40 1.66 -1.16 -5.79
CA TYR A 40 1.01 -0.48 -6.92
C TYR A 40 2.01 0.24 -7.82
N LEU A 41 2.99 0.92 -7.24
CA LEU A 41 4.04 1.59 -8.00
C LEU A 41 4.90 0.58 -8.77
N ASP A 42 5.37 -0.48 -8.10
CA ASP A 42 6.24 -1.50 -8.70
C ASP A 42 5.58 -2.16 -9.93
N MET A 43 4.28 -2.45 -9.86
CA MET A 43 3.55 -3.04 -10.99
C MET A 43 3.44 -2.09 -12.19
N LEU A 44 3.36 -0.78 -11.96
CA LEU A 44 3.35 0.22 -13.03
C LEU A 44 4.74 0.42 -13.62
N LEU A 45 5.78 0.48 -12.78
CA LEU A 45 7.17 0.55 -13.24
C LEU A 45 7.55 -0.67 -14.09
N LEU A 46 7.16 -1.87 -13.65
CA LEU A 46 7.36 -3.09 -14.43
C LEU A 46 6.63 -3.02 -15.78
N ALA A 47 5.45 -2.41 -15.83
CA ALA A 47 4.73 -2.25 -17.09
C ALA A 47 5.46 -1.34 -18.10
N GLU A 48 6.19 -0.33 -17.60
CA GLU A 48 7.02 0.55 -18.46
C GLU A 48 8.21 -0.19 -19.09
N GLU A 49 8.75 -1.22 -18.43
CA GLU A 49 9.82 -2.05 -18.97
C GLU A 49 9.38 -2.92 -20.16
N PHE A 50 8.07 -3.19 -20.31
CA PHE A 50 7.52 -4.07 -21.34
C PHE A 50 6.44 -3.36 -22.19
N PRO A 51 6.77 -2.33 -22.99
CA PRO A 51 5.79 -1.52 -23.73
C PRO A 51 5.01 -2.29 -24.80
N GLY A 52 5.48 -3.48 -25.22
CA GLY A 52 4.78 -4.36 -26.14
C GLY A 52 3.70 -5.23 -25.49
N LEU A 53 3.70 -5.36 -24.16
CA LEU A 53 2.75 -6.16 -23.41
C LEU A 53 1.50 -5.34 -23.08
N ARG A 54 0.32 -5.89 -23.37
CA ARG A 54 -0.96 -5.24 -23.06
C ARG A 54 -1.43 -5.67 -21.67
N MET A 55 -1.57 -4.69 -20.77
CA MET A 55 -2.03 -4.87 -19.41
C MET A 55 -3.13 -3.87 -19.10
N THR A 56 -4.14 -4.30 -18.33
CA THR A 56 -5.20 -3.41 -17.84
C THR A 56 -5.06 -3.25 -16.34
N PHE A 57 -4.96 -2.01 -15.87
CA PHE A 57 -4.97 -1.68 -14.45
C PHE A 57 -6.32 -1.07 -14.08
N ASN A 58 -7.06 -1.76 -13.22
CA ASN A 58 -8.29 -1.26 -12.63
C ASN A 58 -8.00 -0.80 -11.20
N MET A 59 -8.02 0.51 -10.97
CA MET A 59 -7.93 1.11 -9.64
C MET A 59 -9.32 1.50 -9.15
N VAL A 60 -9.75 0.95 -8.02
CA VAL A 60 -11.05 1.34 -7.44
C VAL A 60 -11.03 2.80 -6.97
N PRO A 61 -12.14 3.56 -7.11
CA PRO A 61 -12.19 4.98 -6.75
C PRO A 61 -11.76 5.28 -5.30
N SER A 62 -12.21 4.46 -4.34
CA SER A 62 -11.85 4.62 -2.93
C SER A 62 -10.36 4.46 -2.66
N LEU A 63 -9.65 3.65 -3.45
CA LEU A 63 -8.20 3.52 -3.35
C LEU A 63 -7.54 4.80 -3.86
N LEU A 64 -7.94 5.29 -5.04
CA LEU A 64 -7.35 6.46 -5.66
C LEU A 64 -7.52 7.71 -4.78
N GLU A 65 -8.70 7.94 -4.22
CA GLU A 65 -8.96 9.05 -3.29
C GLU A 65 -8.02 9.01 -2.09
N GLN A 66 -7.86 7.85 -1.46
CA GLN A 66 -6.99 7.70 -0.29
C GLN A 66 -5.50 7.90 -0.65
N ILE A 67 -5.05 7.41 -1.80
CA ILE A 67 -3.67 7.67 -2.28
C ILE A 67 -3.45 9.17 -2.46
N LEU A 68 -4.39 9.87 -3.11
CA LEU A 68 -4.31 11.32 -3.31
C LEU A 68 -4.28 12.09 -2.00
N ASP A 69 -5.06 11.67 -0.99
CA ASP A 69 -5.02 12.32 0.31
C ASP A 69 -3.67 12.16 1.02
N TYR A 70 -2.96 11.05 0.84
CA TYR A 70 -1.56 10.96 1.30
C TYR A 70 -0.63 11.85 0.49
N ALA A 71 -0.76 11.86 -0.85
CA ALA A 71 0.09 12.65 -1.74
C ALA A 71 -0.03 14.16 -1.49
N ASP A 72 -1.24 14.63 -1.18
CA ASP A 72 -1.55 16.03 -0.88
C ASP A 72 -1.36 16.39 0.61
N ALA A 73 -0.80 15.47 1.41
CA ALA A 73 -0.65 15.62 2.87
C ALA A 73 -1.96 15.95 3.61
N ARG A 74 -3.10 15.49 3.09
CA ARG A 74 -4.45 15.62 3.67
C ARG A 74 -4.82 14.47 4.62
N ALA A 75 -4.03 13.39 4.63
CA ALA A 75 -4.18 12.28 5.56
C ALA A 75 -2.82 11.81 6.08
N SER A 76 -2.83 11.28 7.31
CA SER A 76 -1.76 10.46 7.88
C SER A 76 -2.32 9.12 8.37
N ASP A 77 -1.45 8.31 8.97
CA ASP A 77 -1.82 7.13 9.76
C ASP A 77 -0.93 7.03 11.00
N PRO A 78 -1.38 6.37 12.08
CA PRO A 78 -0.58 6.21 13.30
C PRO A 78 0.81 5.64 13.03
N PHE A 79 0.97 4.74 12.05
CA PHE A 79 2.27 4.14 11.76
C PHE A 79 3.23 5.15 11.12
N LEU A 80 2.74 5.94 10.16
CA LEU A 80 3.50 7.04 9.54
C LEU A 80 3.92 8.08 10.57
N ASP A 81 3.02 8.42 11.50
CA ASP A 81 3.35 9.39 12.54
C ASP A 81 4.46 8.86 13.45
N HIS A 82 4.44 7.57 13.80
CA HIS A 82 5.46 6.94 14.63
C HIS A 82 6.79 6.71 13.90
N THR A 83 6.82 6.61 12.57
CA THR A 83 8.08 6.52 11.79
C THR A 83 8.79 7.86 11.59
N ARG A 84 8.11 8.99 11.85
CA ARG A 84 8.66 10.34 11.68
C ARG A 84 9.52 10.80 12.86
N PHE A 85 9.36 10.20 14.04
CA PHE A 85 10.14 10.58 15.22
C PHE A 85 11.56 9.98 15.15
N PRO A 86 12.61 10.75 15.52
CA PRO A 86 13.91 10.16 15.77
C PRO A 86 13.80 9.08 16.85
N ALA A 87 14.40 7.91 16.62
CA ALA A 87 14.28 6.77 17.53
C ALA A 87 14.75 7.08 18.96
N ALA A 88 15.72 8.00 19.10
CA ALA A 88 16.23 8.46 20.40
C ALA A 88 15.18 9.22 21.23
N ASP A 89 14.21 9.84 20.58
CA ASP A 89 13.23 10.74 21.19
C ASP A 89 11.87 10.07 21.44
N LEU A 90 11.75 8.77 21.12
CA LEU A 90 10.51 8.02 21.32
C LEU A 90 10.15 7.91 22.81
N THR A 91 8.91 8.28 23.14
CA THR A 91 8.35 8.07 24.47
C THR A 91 8.11 6.58 24.74
N PRO A 92 7.95 6.17 26.02
CA PRO A 92 7.58 4.79 26.35
C PRO A 92 6.33 4.31 25.60
N ASP A 93 5.28 5.13 25.54
CA ASP A 93 4.02 4.75 24.88
C ASP A 93 4.18 4.56 23.37
N GLN A 94 4.98 5.43 22.72
CA GLN A 94 5.28 5.31 21.30
C GLN A 94 6.08 4.03 21.00
N LYS A 95 7.03 3.66 21.88
CA LYS A 95 7.78 2.41 21.76
C LYS A 95 6.86 1.20 21.89
N THR A 96 5.95 1.23 22.86
CA THR A 96 4.94 0.16 23.04
C THR A 96 4.11 0.01 21.78
N PHE A 97 3.57 1.10 21.24
CA PHE A 97 2.79 1.07 19.99
C PHE A 97 3.58 0.42 18.84
N ILE A 98 4.85 0.79 18.66
CA ILE A 98 5.71 0.23 17.61
C ILE A 98 5.89 -1.28 17.81
N LEU A 99 6.24 -1.72 19.02
CA LEU A 99 6.47 -3.14 19.31
C LEU A 99 5.22 -3.99 19.10
N GLU A 100 4.04 -3.46 19.43
CA GLU A 100 2.78 -4.16 19.29
C GLU A 100 2.25 -4.15 17.84
N SER A 101 2.52 -3.08 17.08
CA SER A 101 1.84 -2.84 15.80
C SER A 101 2.73 -3.07 14.57
N PHE A 102 4.05 -2.87 14.65
CA PHE A 102 4.89 -2.89 13.43
C PHE A 102 5.24 -4.30 12.98
N PHE A 103 5.14 -5.28 13.88
CA PHE A 103 5.44 -6.68 13.62
C PHE A 103 4.16 -7.53 13.57
N MET A 104 3.05 -6.95 13.08
CA MET A 104 1.81 -7.66 12.80
C MET A 104 1.99 -8.65 11.65
N ALA A 105 2.63 -9.77 11.95
CA ALA A 105 2.76 -10.92 11.09
C ALA A 105 2.61 -12.18 11.94
N HIS A 106 2.21 -13.28 11.30
CA HIS A 106 2.03 -14.54 12.01
C HIS A 106 3.40 -15.05 12.49
N PRO A 107 3.67 -15.11 13.81
CA PRO A 107 5.03 -15.35 14.31
C PRO A 107 5.63 -16.66 13.81
N GLU A 108 4.81 -17.71 13.69
CA GLU A 108 5.26 -19.03 13.23
C GLU A 108 5.64 -19.07 11.74
N ASN A 109 5.16 -18.10 10.94
CA ASN A 109 5.39 -18.05 9.50
C ASN A 109 6.35 -16.91 9.12
N MET A 110 6.93 -16.22 10.09
CA MET A 110 7.88 -15.14 9.82
C MET A 110 9.23 -15.75 9.44
N ILE A 111 9.69 -15.47 8.21
CA ILE A 111 11.03 -15.85 7.75
C ILE A 111 11.99 -14.74 8.19
N GLY A 112 12.95 -15.08 9.06
CA GLY A 112 14.01 -14.18 9.54
C GLY A 112 15.33 -14.35 8.83
#